data_AF-A0A8D8C049-F1
#
_entry.id   AF-A0A8D8C049-F1
#
_cell.length_a   1.000
_cell.length_b   1.000
_cell.length_c   1.000
_cell.angle_alpha   90.00
_cell.angle_beta   90.00
_cell.angle_gamma   90.00
#
_symmetry.space_group_name_H-M   'P 1'
#
loop_
_entity.id
_entity.type
_entity.pdbx_description
1 polymer ?
#
loop_
_entity_poly.entity_id
_entity_poly.type
_entity_poly.pdbx_seq_one_letter_code
_entity_poly.pdbx_strand_id
1 'polypeptide(L)'
;MTMSKIVIFGGTGMTGTCAVRYALEKGLKVRLMVRNEITVPEEFKSMVELVQGDVVNANEVENAVKDQELVCVVLGTRNDLKPTTVMSVGMMNIRKAMEKYNLLKVSVCLSSFLFFEPGKVPKMFTDLNIEHQRMLDILKASSLEFRAILPPHIADEPSGEF
;
A
#
# COMPACT_ATOMS: atom_id res chain seq x y z
N MET A 1 -5.82 -1.99 -26.26
CA MET A 1 -5.36 -2.72 -25.07
C MET A 1 -6.36 -2.47 -23.96
N THR A 2 -6.78 -3.49 -23.22
CA THR A 2 -7.68 -3.32 -22.07
C THR A 2 -6.99 -2.50 -20.99
N MET A 3 -7.72 -1.56 -20.42
CA MET A 3 -7.24 -0.65 -19.38
C MET A 3 -7.14 -1.44 -18.05
N SER A 4 -5.92 -1.70 -17.56
CA SER A 4 -5.73 -2.50 -16.34
C SER A 4 -6.33 -1.83 -15.11
N LYS A 5 -6.90 -2.65 -14.22
CA LYS A 5 -7.54 -2.22 -12.97
C LYS A 5 -6.60 -2.41 -11.78
N ILE A 6 -6.45 -1.38 -10.97
CA ILE A 6 -5.58 -1.40 -9.80
C ILE A 6 -6.34 -0.97 -8.55
N VAL A 7 -6.21 -1.74 -7.47
CA VAL A 7 -6.61 -1.30 -6.14
C VAL A 7 -5.42 -0.74 -5.37
N ILE A 8 -5.60 0.43 -4.77
CA ILE A 8 -4.58 1.11 -3.97
C ILE A 8 -5.03 1.14 -2.50
N PHE A 9 -4.16 0.64 -1.63
CA PHE A 9 -4.30 0.72 -0.17
C PHE A 9 -3.39 1.81 0.37
N GLY A 10 -3.93 2.71 1.19
CA GLY A 10 -3.17 3.85 1.73
C GLY A 10 -3.05 5.05 0.77
N GLY A 11 -3.86 5.11 -0.29
CA GLY A 11 -3.76 6.16 -1.31
C GLY A 11 -4.16 7.58 -0.86
N THR A 12 -4.60 7.78 0.38
CA THR A 12 -4.84 9.12 0.98
C THR A 12 -3.68 9.63 1.85
N GLY A 13 -2.58 8.87 1.94
CA GLY A 13 -1.33 9.32 2.55
C GLY A 13 -0.47 10.16 1.60
N MET A 14 0.61 10.75 2.13
CA MET A 14 1.56 11.58 1.36
C MET A 14 2.03 10.86 0.08
N THR A 15 2.67 9.69 0.23
CA THR A 15 3.10 8.85 -0.91
C THR A 15 1.93 8.28 -1.70
N GLY A 16 0.84 7.95 -1.00
CA GLY A 16 -0.35 7.35 -1.60
C GLY A 16 -1.00 8.25 -2.65
N THR A 17 -1.10 9.55 -2.38
CA THR A 17 -1.68 10.50 -3.34
C THR A 17 -0.85 10.62 -4.61
N CYS A 18 0.48 10.59 -4.50
CA CYS A 18 1.38 10.53 -5.65
C CYS A 18 1.18 9.24 -6.47
N ALA A 19 1.05 8.09 -5.80
CA ALA A 19 0.78 6.82 -6.48
C ALA A 19 -0.57 6.80 -7.21
N VAL A 20 -1.62 7.41 -6.63
CA VAL A 20 -2.94 7.56 -7.26
C VAL A 20 -2.84 8.44 -8.51
N ARG A 21 -2.21 9.62 -8.42
CA ARG A 21 -2.01 10.51 -9.59
C ARG A 21 -1.28 9.80 -10.72
N TYR A 22 -0.15 9.17 -10.42
CA TYR A 22 0.63 8.46 -11.42
C TYR A 22 -0.15 7.31 -12.07
N ALA A 23 -0.92 6.55 -11.30
CA ALA A 23 -1.76 5.49 -11.84
C ALA A 23 -2.84 6.04 -12.80
N LEU A 24 -3.47 7.16 -12.45
CA LEU A 24 -4.44 7.84 -13.31
C LEU A 24 -3.80 8.39 -14.59
N GLU A 25 -2.62 9.01 -14.50
CA GLU A 25 -1.85 9.50 -15.65
C GLU A 25 -1.44 8.38 -16.61
N LYS A 26 -1.14 7.19 -16.09
CA LYS A 26 -0.89 5.99 -16.91
C LYS A 26 -2.16 5.39 -17.52
N GLY A 27 -3.32 5.99 -17.26
CA GLY A 27 -4.60 5.50 -17.75
C GLY A 27 -4.96 4.16 -17.11
N LEU A 28 -4.67 3.94 -15.83
CA LEU A 28 -5.21 2.79 -15.10
C LEU A 28 -6.59 3.11 -14.54
N LYS A 29 -7.45 2.09 -14.42
CA LYS A 29 -8.70 2.22 -13.65
C LYS A 29 -8.38 2.03 -12.18
N VAL A 30 -8.41 3.12 -11.43
CA VAL A 30 -8.02 3.13 -10.01
C VAL A 30 -9.22 2.90 -9.13
N ARG A 31 -9.12 1.89 -8.27
CA ARG A 31 -9.94 1.72 -7.08
C ARG A 31 -9.14 2.12 -5.84
N LEU A 32 -9.72 2.91 -4.97
CA LEU A 32 -9.08 3.39 -3.75
C LEU A 32 -9.87 2.89 -2.53
N MET A 33 -9.23 2.04 -1.70
CA MET A 33 -9.81 1.64 -0.43
C MET A 33 -9.52 2.70 0.63
N VAL A 34 -10.56 3.23 1.26
CA VAL A 34 -10.45 4.31 2.26
C VAL A 34 -11.27 4.02 3.51
N ARG A 35 -10.75 4.40 4.68
CA ARG A 35 -11.53 4.36 5.93
C ARG A 35 -12.62 5.43 5.97
N ASN A 36 -12.31 6.61 5.43
CA ASN A 36 -13.20 7.77 5.41
C ASN A 36 -13.00 8.56 4.12
N GLU A 37 -14.07 8.69 3.34
CA GLU A 37 -14.09 9.40 2.05
C GLU A 37 -13.74 10.89 2.17
N ILE A 38 -13.95 11.50 3.34
CA ILE A 38 -13.57 12.90 3.60
C ILE A 38 -12.05 13.10 3.46
N THR A 39 -11.25 12.03 3.62
CA THR A 39 -9.79 12.10 3.46
C THR A 39 -9.32 12.03 2.01
N VAL A 40 -10.23 11.80 1.06
CA VAL A 40 -9.92 11.71 -0.36
C VAL A 40 -9.81 13.12 -0.95
N PRO A 41 -8.67 13.46 -1.60
CA PRO A 41 -8.54 14.72 -2.33
C PRO A 41 -9.67 14.91 -3.36
N GLU A 42 -10.23 16.13 -3.47
CA GLU A 42 -11.32 16.43 -4.40
C GLU A 42 -10.98 16.07 -5.85
N GLU A 43 -9.71 16.27 -6.25
CA GLU A 43 -9.22 15.88 -7.58
C GLU A 43 -9.47 14.40 -7.90
N PHE A 44 -9.48 13.50 -6.92
CA PHE A 44 -9.63 12.06 -7.17
C PHE A 44 -11.08 11.60 -7.24
N LYS A 45 -12.03 12.30 -6.60
CA LYS A 45 -13.38 11.76 -6.34
C LYS A 45 -14.16 11.37 -7.59
N SER A 46 -13.94 12.06 -8.71
CA SER A 46 -14.57 11.74 -10.00
C SER A 46 -13.73 10.81 -10.89
N MET A 47 -12.49 10.53 -10.50
CA MET A 47 -11.51 9.78 -11.29
C MET A 47 -11.26 8.35 -10.77
N VAL A 48 -11.60 8.07 -9.50
CA VAL A 48 -11.37 6.77 -8.86
C VAL A 48 -12.68 6.12 -8.42
N GLU A 49 -12.69 4.80 -8.36
CA GLU A 49 -13.73 4.05 -7.65
C GLU A 49 -13.40 4.01 -6.15
N LEU A 50 -14.27 4.57 -5.31
CA LEU A 50 -14.09 4.54 -3.86
C LEU A 50 -14.71 3.27 -3.26
N VAL A 51 -13.94 2.58 -2.43
CA VAL A 51 -14.44 1.48 -1.59
C VAL A 51 -14.15 1.82 -0.14
N GLN A 52 -15.22 2.05 0.63
CA GLN A 52 -15.06 2.30 2.06
C GLN A 52 -14.75 0.99 2.82
N GLY A 53 -13.75 1.04 3.68
CA GLY A 53 -13.41 -0.05 4.60
C GLY A 53 -12.09 0.13 5.35
N ASP A 54 -11.80 -0.79 6.25
CA ASP A 54 -10.56 -0.90 7.00
C ASP A 54 -9.75 -2.13 6.57
N VAL A 55 -8.45 -1.94 6.38
CA VAL A 55 -7.56 -2.99 5.90
C VAL A 55 -7.43 -4.17 6.89
N VAL A 56 -7.75 -3.94 8.17
CA VAL A 56 -7.77 -5.02 9.16
C VAL A 56 -9.00 -5.93 9.04
N ASN A 57 -10.05 -5.48 8.33
CA ASN A 57 -11.24 -6.29 8.06
C ASN A 57 -11.05 -7.09 6.76
N ALA A 58 -10.92 -8.42 6.90
CA ALA A 58 -10.67 -9.31 5.77
C ALA A 58 -11.76 -9.27 4.69
N ASN A 59 -13.04 -9.14 5.06
CA ASN A 59 -14.14 -9.09 4.09
C ASN A 59 -14.14 -7.78 3.30
N GLU A 60 -13.81 -6.67 3.96
CA GLU A 60 -13.73 -5.35 3.30
C GLU A 60 -12.53 -5.29 2.35
N VAL A 61 -11.39 -5.85 2.75
CA VAL A 61 -10.23 -6.02 1.86
C VAL A 61 -10.57 -6.91 0.67
N GLU A 62 -11.27 -8.03 0.90
CA GLU A 62 -11.68 -8.93 -0.16
C GLU A 62 -12.55 -8.20 -1.20
N ASN A 63 -13.54 -7.41 -0.74
CA ASN A 63 -14.40 -6.61 -1.61
C ASN A 63 -13.59 -5.59 -2.42
N ALA A 64 -12.57 -4.97 -1.81
CA ALA A 64 -11.70 -4.02 -2.51
C ALA A 64 -10.84 -4.69 -3.59
N VAL A 65 -10.34 -5.91 -3.35
CA VAL A 65 -9.47 -6.67 -4.26
C VAL A 65 -10.24 -7.33 -5.41
N LYS A 66 -11.51 -7.68 -5.19
CA LYS A 66 -12.34 -8.36 -6.19
C LYS A 66 -12.40 -7.60 -7.53
N ASP A 67 -12.32 -8.32 -8.65
CA ASP A 67 -12.38 -7.78 -10.02
C ASP A 67 -11.25 -6.81 -10.40
N GLN A 68 -10.11 -6.87 -9.69
CA GLN A 68 -8.88 -6.11 -9.96
C GLN A 68 -7.80 -6.98 -10.62
N GLU A 69 -6.76 -6.35 -11.17
CA GLU A 69 -5.62 -7.04 -11.78
C GLU A 69 -4.31 -6.77 -11.04
N LEU A 70 -4.18 -5.59 -10.44
CA LEU A 70 -2.99 -5.09 -9.78
C LEU A 70 -3.31 -4.62 -8.36
N VAL A 71 -2.37 -4.78 -7.44
CA VAL A 71 -2.47 -4.25 -6.07
C VAL A 71 -1.29 -3.33 -5.78
N CYS A 72 -1.55 -2.14 -5.24
CA CYS A 72 -0.52 -1.25 -4.71
C CYS A 72 -0.77 -0.98 -3.22
N VAL A 73 0.23 -1.28 -2.39
CA VAL A 73 0.17 -1.14 -0.94
C VAL A 73 1.12 -0.03 -0.51
N VAL A 74 0.54 1.09 -0.06
CA VAL A 74 1.27 2.25 0.48
C VAL A 74 0.70 2.58 1.87
N LEU A 75 0.47 1.53 2.67
CA LEU A 75 -0.02 1.64 4.03
C LEU A 75 1.05 2.30 4.91
N GLY A 76 0.60 3.04 5.92
CA GLY A 76 1.45 3.74 6.86
C GLY A 76 0.66 4.19 8.08
N THR A 77 1.37 4.60 9.13
CA THR A 77 0.79 5.04 10.40
C THR A 77 0.68 6.57 10.51
N ARG A 78 0.87 7.30 9.40
CA ARG A 78 1.06 8.75 9.40
C ARG A 78 2.22 9.13 10.32
N ASN A 79 1.95 9.90 11.38
CA ASN A 79 2.94 10.34 12.36
C ASN A 79 2.95 9.48 13.64
N ASP A 80 2.11 8.43 13.71
CA ASP A 80 2.09 7.55 14.89
C ASP A 80 3.21 6.51 14.80
N LEU A 81 4.15 6.57 15.74
CA LEU A 81 5.30 5.68 15.82
C LEU A 81 5.12 4.57 16.86
N LYS A 82 3.93 4.47 17.49
CA LYS A 82 3.66 3.43 18.48
C LYS A 82 3.72 2.03 17.84
N PRO A 83 4.03 0.99 18.64
CA PRO A 83 3.90 -0.39 18.21
C PRO A 83 2.52 -0.65 17.60
N THR A 84 2.50 -1.29 16.45
CA THR A 84 1.27 -1.61 15.72
C THR A 84 1.40 -2.93 14.97
N THR A 85 0.27 -3.46 14.54
CA THR A 85 0.16 -4.62 13.64
C THR A 85 -0.74 -4.34 12.44
N VAL A 86 -1.25 -3.11 12.30
CA VAL A 86 -2.26 -2.76 11.29
C VAL A 86 -1.76 -3.04 9.87
N MET A 87 -0.49 -2.76 9.58
CA MET A 87 0.04 -2.86 8.22
C MET A 87 0.30 -4.33 7.84
N SER A 88 0.80 -5.15 8.75
CA SER A 88 1.04 -6.58 8.54
C SER A 88 -0.26 -7.38 8.55
N VAL A 89 -1.21 -7.08 9.45
CA VAL A 89 -2.57 -7.66 9.40
C VAL A 89 -3.24 -7.29 8.07
N GLY A 90 -3.13 -6.03 7.65
CA GLY A 90 -3.63 -5.58 6.36
C GLY A 90 -2.99 -6.32 5.18
N MET A 91 -1.66 -6.45 5.18
CA MET A 91 -0.92 -7.20 4.15
C MET A 91 -1.33 -8.68 4.11
N MET A 92 -1.60 -9.30 5.26
CA MET A 92 -2.11 -10.67 5.33
C MET A 92 -3.49 -10.80 4.69
N ASN A 93 -4.40 -9.87 4.98
CA ASN A 93 -5.73 -9.84 4.37
C ASN A 93 -5.65 -9.62 2.85
N ILE A 94 -4.79 -8.70 2.41
CA ILE A 94 -4.55 -8.40 0.99
C ILE A 94 -4.03 -9.65 0.27
N ARG A 95 -3.00 -10.30 0.84
CA ARG A 95 -2.45 -11.54 0.29
C ARG A 95 -3.53 -12.61 0.13
N LYS A 96 -4.34 -12.87 1.17
CA LYS A 96 -5.40 -13.89 1.12
C LYS A 96 -6.46 -13.56 0.06
N ALA A 97 -6.85 -12.30 -0.06
CA ALA A 97 -7.79 -11.86 -1.08
C ALA A 97 -7.22 -12.00 -2.49
N MET A 98 -5.93 -11.66 -2.69
CA MET A 98 -5.24 -11.86 -3.96
C MET A 98 -5.17 -13.34 -4.35
N GLU A 99 -4.76 -14.22 -3.43
CA GLU A 99 -4.72 -15.68 -3.64
C GLU A 99 -6.12 -16.21 -4.01
N LYS A 100 -7.17 -15.78 -3.32
CA LYS A 100 -8.56 -16.17 -3.60
C LYS A 100 -9.02 -15.82 -5.01
N TYR A 101 -8.62 -14.66 -5.51
CA TYR A 101 -9.01 -14.17 -6.83
C TYR A 101 -7.95 -14.38 -7.92
N ASN A 102 -6.88 -15.13 -7.61
CA ASN A 102 -5.76 -15.41 -8.52
C ASN A 102 -5.06 -14.16 -9.06
N LEU A 103 -4.98 -13.09 -8.26
CA LEU A 103 -4.16 -11.91 -8.58
C LEU A 103 -2.72 -12.20 -8.19
N LEU A 104 -1.78 -11.94 -9.10
CA LEU A 104 -0.37 -12.26 -8.88
C LEU A 104 0.47 -11.03 -8.51
N LYS A 105 0.15 -9.86 -9.07
CA LYS A 105 1.07 -8.70 -9.06
C LYS A 105 0.73 -7.72 -7.95
N VAL A 106 1.70 -7.47 -7.07
CA VAL A 106 1.58 -6.49 -6.00
C VAL A 106 2.85 -5.63 -5.86
N SER A 107 2.69 -4.33 -5.65
CA SER A 107 3.77 -3.48 -5.15
C SER A 107 3.51 -3.10 -3.70
N VAL A 108 4.57 -3.06 -2.89
CA VAL A 108 4.50 -2.62 -1.49
C VAL A 108 5.56 -1.57 -1.20
N CYS A 109 5.18 -0.47 -0.55
CA CYS A 109 6.09 0.50 -0.01
C CYS A 109 6.43 0.13 1.45
N LEU A 110 7.72 0.06 1.77
CA LEU A 110 8.25 -0.28 3.09
C LEU A 110 9.25 0.81 3.51
N SER A 111 10.43 0.43 3.98
CA SER A 111 11.49 1.36 4.35
C SER A 111 12.86 0.79 4.01
N SER A 112 13.78 1.66 3.59
CA SER A 112 15.21 1.37 3.46
C SER A 112 15.86 0.90 4.76
N PHE A 113 15.25 1.15 5.93
CA PHE A 113 15.72 0.59 7.20
C PHE A 113 15.71 -0.94 7.25
N LEU A 114 14.99 -1.62 6.35
CA LEU A 114 15.07 -3.08 6.20
C LEU A 114 16.41 -3.56 5.61
N PHE A 115 17.21 -2.65 5.03
CA PHE A 115 18.60 -2.95 4.64
C PHE A 115 19.60 -2.75 5.79
N PHE A 116 19.18 -2.18 6.91
CA PHE A 116 20.08 -1.83 8.01
C PHE A 116 20.20 -3.00 8.98
N GLU A 117 21.35 -3.12 9.64
CA GLU A 117 21.46 -4.00 10.80
C GLU A 117 20.47 -3.55 11.90
N PRO A 118 19.84 -4.46 12.66
CA PRO A 118 18.83 -4.09 13.67
C PRO A 118 19.29 -3.02 14.67
N GLY A 119 20.58 -3.00 15.05
CA GLY A 119 21.15 -2.00 15.96
C GLY A 119 21.44 -0.62 15.34
N LYS A 120 21.27 -0.48 14.02
CA LYS A 120 21.53 0.76 13.25
C LYS A 120 20.25 1.51 12.88
N VAL A 121 19.08 0.92 13.10
CA VAL A 121 17.79 1.59 12.94
C VAL A 121 17.62 2.61 14.08
N PRO A 122 17.27 3.88 13.81
CA PRO A 122 17.02 4.84 14.88
C PRO A 122 15.95 4.32 15.83
N LYS A 123 16.18 4.42 17.15
CA LYS A 123 15.35 3.78 18.19
C LYS A 123 13.85 4.07 18.02
N MET A 124 13.50 5.30 17.64
CA MET A 124 12.12 5.73 17.42
C MET A 124 11.39 5.02 16.28
N PHE A 125 12.10 4.36 15.36
CA PHE A 125 11.53 3.62 14.23
C PHE A 125 11.63 2.10 14.40
N THR A 126 12.13 1.61 15.55
CA THR A 126 12.34 0.17 15.76
C THR A 126 11.05 -0.63 15.55
N ASP A 127 9.96 -0.24 16.21
CA ASP A 127 8.69 -0.96 16.12
C ASP A 127 8.06 -0.86 14.73
N LEU A 128 8.18 0.31 14.08
CA LEU A 128 7.68 0.52 12.73
C LEU A 128 8.48 -0.30 11.70
N ASN A 129 9.80 -0.43 11.90
CA ASN A 129 10.65 -1.25 11.03
C ASN A 129 10.36 -2.74 11.21
N ILE A 130 10.11 -3.18 12.45
CA ILE A 130 9.62 -4.55 12.72
C ILE A 130 8.31 -4.79 11.97
N GLU A 131 7.41 -3.82 11.96
CA GLU A 131 6.13 -3.95 11.25
C GLU A 131 6.31 -4.05 9.72
N HIS A 132 7.19 -3.24 9.13
CA HIS A 132 7.56 -3.40 7.71
C HIS A 132 8.22 -4.75 7.41
N GLN A 133 9.05 -5.26 8.34
CA GLN A 133 9.65 -6.59 8.19
C GLN A 133 8.57 -7.68 8.14
N ARG A 134 7.56 -7.62 9.01
CA ARG A 134 6.43 -8.56 8.98
C ARG A 134 5.68 -8.52 7.65
N MET A 135 5.44 -7.34 7.09
CA MET A 135 4.81 -7.21 5.77
C MET A 135 5.66 -7.87 4.67
N LEU A 136 6.97 -7.64 4.69
CA LEU A 136 7.89 -8.25 3.73
C LEU A 136 7.93 -9.78 3.86
N ASP A 137 7.94 -10.30 5.09
CA ASP A 137 7.95 -11.74 5.35
C ASP A 137 6.65 -12.41 4.86
N ILE A 138 5.49 -11.76 5.01
CA ILE A 138 4.21 -12.23 4.47
C ILE A 138 4.28 -12.40 2.95
N LEU A 139 4.89 -11.45 2.25
CA LEU A 139 5.04 -11.49 0.79
C LEU A 139 6.08 -12.52 0.35
N LYS A 140 7.22 -12.60 1.02
CA LYS A 140 8.27 -13.62 0.76
C LYS A 140 7.76 -15.05 0.96
N ALA A 141 6.81 -15.25 1.88
CA ALA A 141 6.17 -16.53 2.13
C ALA A 141 4.99 -16.85 1.18
N SER A 142 4.80 -16.07 0.12
CA SER A 142 3.73 -16.24 -0.87
C SER A 142 4.31 -16.55 -2.26
N SER A 143 3.44 -16.98 -3.18
CA SER A 143 3.78 -17.13 -4.60
C SER A 143 3.49 -15.86 -5.43
N LEU A 144 3.21 -14.72 -4.77
CA LEU A 144 2.88 -13.48 -5.45
C LEU A 144 4.12 -12.89 -6.15
N GLU A 145 3.91 -12.32 -7.33
CA GLU A 145 4.89 -11.50 -8.03
C GLU A 145 4.95 -10.11 -7.36
N PHE A 146 5.70 -10.01 -6.26
CA PHE A 146 5.80 -8.77 -5.51
C PHE A 146 6.99 -7.91 -5.93
N ARG A 147 6.78 -6.58 -5.88
CA ARG A 147 7.82 -5.56 -5.98
C ARG A 147 7.87 -4.82 -4.65
N ALA A 148 8.94 -4.97 -3.90
CA ALA A 148 9.14 -4.25 -2.65
C ALA A 148 9.95 -2.97 -2.90
N ILE A 149 9.36 -1.83 -2.57
CA ILE A 149 9.98 -0.50 -2.67
C ILE A 149 10.39 -0.09 -1.27
N LEU A 150 11.69 0.09 -1.06
CA LEU A 150 12.29 0.37 0.25
C LEU A 150 12.93 1.77 0.21
N PRO A 151 12.14 2.85 0.22
CA PRO A 151 12.67 4.20 0.03
C PRO A 151 13.48 4.66 1.26
N PRO A 152 14.42 5.60 1.06
CA PRO A 152 14.99 6.42 2.14
C PRO A 152 13.91 7.38 2.69
N HIS A 153 14.33 8.53 3.20
CA HIS A 153 13.40 9.58 3.59
C HIS A 153 12.51 9.98 2.39
N ILE A 154 11.20 10.06 2.63
CA ILE A 154 10.23 10.56 1.66
C ILE A 154 9.99 12.03 2.00
N ALA A 155 10.46 12.91 1.12
CA ALA A 155 10.28 14.35 1.23
C ALA A 155 9.12 14.82 0.35
N ASP A 156 8.54 15.96 0.70
CA ASP A 156 7.55 16.67 -0.12
C ASP A 156 8.28 17.55 -1.15
N GLU A 157 8.98 16.90 -2.07
CA GLU A 157 9.76 17.52 -3.14
C GLU A 157 9.24 17.05 -4.51
N PRO A 158 9.40 17.85 -5.58
CA PRO A 158 9.03 17.43 -6.93
C PRO A 158 9.73 16.12 -7.33
N SER A 159 9.09 15.34 -8.22
CA SER A 159 9.73 14.14 -8.78
C SER A 159 11.05 14.51 -9.46
N GLY A 160 12.12 13.78 -9.15
CA GLY A 160 13.38 13.89 -9.87
C GLY A 160 13.30 13.26 -11.26
N GLU A 161 14.20 13.69 -12.15
CA GLU A 161 14.45 13.06 -13.45
C GLU A 161 15.44 11.89 -13.24
N PHE A 162 14.94 10.67 -13.04
CA PHE A 162 15.77 9.47 -12.90
C PHE A 162 15.28 8.36 -13.84
#